data_AF-A0A8S3W033-F1
#
_entry.id   AF-A0A8S3W033-F1
#
_cell.length_a   1.000
_cell.length_b   1.000
_cell.length_c   1.000
_cell.angle_alpha   90.00
_cell.angle_beta   90.00
_cell.angle_gamma   90.00
#
_symmetry.space_group_name_H-M   'P 1'
#
loop_
_entity.id
_entity.type
_entity.pdbx_description
1 polymer ?
#
loop_
_entity_poly.entity_id
_entity_poly.type
_entity_poly.pdbx_seq_one_letter_code
_entity_poly.pdbx_strand_id
1 'polypeptide(L)'
;MVVCGKCCEEVSSAIQCSACRKFFDYQCSGITEIGYRKLGDRQLSWRCVYCKTSQQSTRPGSPPPETTRQPTLDSVMIELQKLSCQLLPLQEVINDIRIIKNDISDLRKSNNNMLEKLDSFEKRLQVVENAEQKISSLKEQINKMEAEINEKDQWLRSNNVEIKGVPFKPGENLFDIVTKLGSIITYPALKSNL
;
A
#
# COMPACT_ATOMS: atom_id res chain seq x y z
N MET A 1 2.37 -32.19 -16.95
CA MET A 1 3.69 -32.41 -17.58
C MET A 1 4.61 -32.99 -16.52
N VAL A 2 5.56 -33.84 -16.90
CA VAL A 2 6.51 -34.48 -15.97
C VAL A 2 7.94 -34.26 -16.47
N VAL A 3 8.90 -34.13 -15.55
CA VAL A 3 10.30 -33.89 -15.89
C VAL A 3 11.00 -35.23 -16.15
N CYS A 4 11.65 -35.35 -17.31
CA CYS A 4 12.44 -36.55 -17.63
C CYS A 4 13.66 -36.67 -16.71
N GLY A 5 13.83 -37.83 -16.07
CA GLY A 5 14.95 -38.11 -15.17
C GLY A 5 16.31 -38.29 -15.84
N LYS A 6 16.40 -38.15 -17.17
CA LYS A 6 17.66 -38.19 -17.95
C LYS A 6 18.01 -36.83 -18.57
N CYS A 7 17.12 -36.23 -19.37
CA CYS A 7 17.38 -34.93 -20.01
C CYS A 7 16.86 -33.73 -19.21
N CYS A 8 16.05 -33.94 -18.18
CA CYS A 8 15.47 -32.90 -17.33
C CYS A 8 14.59 -31.87 -18.04
N GLU A 9 14.12 -32.21 -19.24
CA GLU A 9 13.10 -31.45 -19.95
C GLU A 9 11.68 -31.85 -19.49
N GLU A 10 10.76 -30.89 -19.55
CA GLU A 10 9.35 -31.15 -19.34
C GLU A 10 8.76 -31.88 -20.55
N VAL A 11 8.13 -33.02 -20.29
CA VAL A 11 7.50 -33.84 -21.33
C VAL A 11 6.04 -34.13 -21.00
N SER A 12 5.21 -34.15 -22.04
CA SER A 12 3.78 -34.45 -21.94
C SER A 12 3.53 -35.96 -21.80
N SER A 13 4.36 -36.78 -22.44
CA SER A 13 4.26 -38.24 -22.44
C SER A 13 5.58 -38.86 -22.00
N ALA A 14 5.54 -39.62 -20.91
CA ALA A 14 6.70 -40.24 -20.31
C ALA A 14 6.36 -41.60 -19.73
N ILE A 15 7.39 -42.41 -19.47
CA ILE A 15 7.27 -43.73 -18.89
C ILE A 15 7.94 -43.78 -17.53
N GLN A 16 7.31 -44.44 -16.56
CA GLN A 16 7.82 -44.52 -15.20
C GLN A 16 8.64 -45.80 -15.00
N CYS A 17 9.86 -45.66 -14.48
CA CYS A 17 10.66 -46.81 -14.10
C CYS A 17 10.12 -47.45 -12.82
N SER A 18 9.81 -48.75 -12.85
CA SER A 18 9.33 -49.51 -11.67
C SER A 18 10.33 -49.56 -10.51
N ALA A 19 11.63 -49.37 -10.77
CA ALA A 19 12.68 -49.45 -9.76
C ALA A 19 12.98 -48.10 -9.09
N CYS A 20 13.30 -47.05 -9.87
CA CYS A 20 13.66 -45.74 -9.31
C CYS A 20 12.49 -44.75 -9.26
N ARG A 21 11.30 -45.14 -9.75
CA ARG A 21 10.06 -44.35 -9.83
C ARG A 21 10.17 -43.02 -10.60
N LYS A 22 11.30 -42.73 -11.24
CA LYS A 22 11.49 -41.57 -12.13
C LYS A 22 10.78 -41.77 -13.47
N PHE A 23 10.34 -40.66 -14.06
CA PHE A 23 9.77 -40.60 -15.41
C PHE A 23 10.86 -40.38 -16.45
N PHE A 24 10.73 -40.96 -17.63
CA PHE A 24 11.65 -40.77 -18.74
C PHE A 24 10.85 -40.56 -20.01
N ASP A 25 11.23 -39.62 -20.86
CA ASP A 25 10.66 -39.56 -22.20
C ASP A 25 11.08 -40.78 -23.03
N TYR A 26 10.36 -41.00 -24.12
CA TYR A 26 10.58 -42.17 -24.99
C TYR A 26 12.00 -42.23 -25.57
N GLN A 27 12.58 -41.09 -25.95
CA GLN A 27 13.94 -41.06 -26.50
C GLN A 27 14.97 -41.36 -25.40
N CYS A 28 14.86 -40.72 -24.25
CA CYS A 28 15.79 -40.95 -23.14
C CYS A 28 15.73 -42.36 -22.55
N SER A 29 14.55 -42.98 -22.60
CA SER A 29 14.34 -44.34 -22.13
C SER A 29 14.74 -45.43 -23.12
N GLY A 30 15.02 -45.06 -24.38
CA GLY A 30 15.43 -45.98 -25.43
C GLY A 30 14.29 -46.85 -25.97
N ILE A 31 13.03 -46.42 -25.84
CA ILE A 31 11.85 -47.12 -26.37
C ILE A 31 10.89 -46.13 -27.02
N THR A 32 10.32 -46.49 -28.17
CA THR A 32 9.31 -45.65 -28.83
C THR A 32 7.96 -45.72 -28.11
N GLU A 33 7.13 -44.68 -28.26
CA GLU A 33 5.78 -44.66 -27.67
C GLU A 33 4.94 -45.87 -28.09
N ILE A 34 4.96 -46.20 -29.38
CA ILE A 34 4.27 -47.36 -29.94
C ILE A 34 4.82 -48.65 -29.33
N GLY A 35 6.15 -48.75 -29.18
CA GLY A 35 6.81 -49.89 -28.55
C GLY A 35 6.38 -50.06 -27.08
N TYR A 36 6.26 -48.96 -26.34
CA TYR A 36 5.82 -48.99 -24.96
C TYR A 36 4.34 -49.39 -24.83
N ARG A 37 3.46 -48.84 -25.66
CA ARG A 37 2.03 -49.20 -25.68
C ARG A 37 1.81 -50.69 -25.97
N LYS A 38 2.63 -51.28 -26.84
CA LYS A 38 2.59 -52.71 -27.17
C LYS A 38 3.04 -53.66 -26.04
N LEU A 39 3.64 -53.15 -24.96
CA LEU A 39 4.10 -53.97 -23.84
C LEU A 39 2.96 -54.55 -22.98
N GLY A 40 1.75 -53.97 -23.03
CA GLY A 40 0.63 -54.39 -22.17
C GLY A 40 1.01 -54.41 -20.69
N ASP A 41 0.73 -55.52 -19.99
CA ASP A 41 1.04 -55.70 -18.56
C ASP A 41 2.52 -55.53 -18.21
N ARG A 42 3.43 -55.74 -19.17
CA ARG A 42 4.88 -55.58 -18.95
C ARG A 42 5.28 -54.13 -18.71
N GLN A 43 4.41 -53.16 -19.01
CA GLN A 43 4.64 -51.75 -18.68
C GLN A 43 4.89 -51.54 -17.19
N LEU A 44 4.14 -52.24 -16.33
CA LEU A 44 4.26 -52.13 -14.86
C LEU A 44 5.61 -52.65 -14.33
N SER A 45 6.26 -53.53 -15.10
CA SER A 45 7.57 -54.10 -14.78
C SER A 45 8.74 -53.41 -15.50
N TRP A 46 8.46 -52.39 -16.32
CA TRP A 46 9.49 -51.73 -17.13
C TRP A 46 10.51 -51.03 -16.23
N ARG A 47 11.78 -51.11 -16.63
CA ARG A 47 12.92 -50.53 -15.91
C ARG A 47 13.78 -49.72 -16.87
N CYS A 48 14.25 -48.57 -16.42
CA CYS A 48 15.17 -47.73 -17.19
C CYS A 48 16.55 -48.39 -17.33
N VAL A 49 17.31 -47.93 -18.32
CA VAL A 49 18.65 -48.45 -18.64
C VAL A 49 19.56 -48.46 -17.40
N TYR A 50 19.53 -47.39 -16.61
CA TYR A 50 20.33 -47.28 -15.38
C TYR A 50 20.00 -48.36 -14.34
N CYS A 51 18.71 -48.63 -14.11
CA CYS A 51 18.28 -49.66 -13.16
C CYS A 51 18.50 -51.09 -13.68
N LYS A 52 18.52 -51.29 -15.01
CA LYS A 52 18.85 -52.58 -15.63
C LYS A 52 20.34 -52.91 -15.50
N THR A 53 21.22 -51.95 -15.77
CA THR A 53 22.68 -52.16 -15.69
C THR A 53 23.14 -52.43 -14.25
N SER A 54 22.50 -51.81 -13.25
CA SER A 54 22.84 -52.02 -11.83
C SER A 54 22.61 -53.46 -11.32
N GLN A 55 21.79 -54.29 -11.99
CA GLN A 55 21.49 -55.66 -11.55
C GLN A 55 22.37 -56.74 -12.21
N GLN A 56 23.09 -56.43 -13.29
CA GLN A 56 23.95 -57.41 -13.96
C GLN A 56 25.24 -57.75 -13.18
N SER A 57 25.55 -57.04 -12.09
CA SER A 57 26.77 -57.26 -11.28
C SER A 57 26.66 -58.37 -10.23
N THR A 58 25.57 -59.14 -10.17
CA THR A 58 25.39 -60.23 -9.20
C THR A 58 25.13 -61.56 -9.89
N ARG A 59 26.20 -62.22 -10.33
CA ARG A 59 26.24 -63.68 -10.49
C ARG A 59 26.81 -64.27 -9.19
N PRO A 60 26.16 -65.24 -8.54
CA PRO A 60 26.73 -65.94 -7.39
C PRO A 60 27.76 -66.96 -7.89
N GLY A 61 29.04 -66.71 -7.63
CA GLY A 61 30.09 -67.69 -7.95
C GLY A 61 31.52 -67.17 -8.04
N SER A 62 31.99 -66.38 -7.06
CA SER A 62 33.42 -66.28 -6.66
C SER A 62 33.61 -65.22 -5.56
N PRO A 63 34.63 -65.35 -4.67
CA PRO A 63 34.95 -64.33 -3.67
C PRO A 63 35.46 -63.04 -4.34
N PRO A 64 35.08 -61.84 -3.88
CA PRO A 64 35.49 -60.60 -4.52
C PRO A 64 36.96 -60.26 -4.21
N PRO A 65 37.80 -59.92 -5.20
CA PRO A 65 39.01 -59.16 -4.95
C PRO A 65 38.61 -57.71 -4.63
N GLU A 66 39.17 -57.20 -3.54
CA GLU A 66 39.05 -55.85 -3.03
C GLU A 66 39.57 -54.84 -4.07
N THR A 67 38.72 -54.51 -5.03
CA THR A 67 39.05 -53.60 -6.12
C THR A 67 38.41 -52.27 -5.81
N THR A 68 39.22 -51.29 -5.42
CA THR A 68 38.85 -49.88 -5.31
C THR A 68 38.01 -49.50 -6.52
N ARG A 69 36.69 -49.30 -6.32
CA ARG A 69 35.74 -48.93 -7.38
C ARG A 69 36.14 -47.58 -7.95
N GLN A 70 36.95 -47.59 -9.01
CA GLN A 70 37.22 -46.40 -9.78
C GLN A 70 35.90 -45.93 -10.41
N PRO A 71 35.58 -44.63 -10.32
CA PRO A 71 34.38 -44.10 -10.96
C PRO A 71 34.52 -44.34 -12.47
N THR A 72 33.57 -45.07 -13.04
CA THR A 72 33.51 -45.26 -14.50
C THR A 72 33.15 -43.94 -15.16
N LEU A 73 33.63 -43.71 -16.38
CA LEU A 73 33.28 -42.51 -17.16
C LEU A 73 31.77 -42.27 -17.20
N ASP A 74 30.98 -43.35 -17.30
CA ASP A 74 29.52 -43.30 -17.27
C ASP A 74 28.97 -42.75 -15.94
N SER A 75 29.59 -43.10 -14.80
CA SER A 75 29.17 -42.58 -13.49
C SER A 75 29.44 -41.08 -13.35
N VAL A 76 30.55 -40.59 -13.92
CA VAL A 76 30.89 -39.16 -13.94
C VAL A 76 29.93 -38.40 -14.85
N MET A 77 29.62 -38.94 -16.03
CA MET A 77 28.68 -38.31 -16.97
C MET A 77 27.25 -38.19 -16.40
N ILE A 78 26.80 -39.19 -15.63
CA ILE A 78 25.50 -39.15 -14.94
C ILE A 78 25.50 -38.05 -13.88
N GLU A 79 26.56 -37.91 -13.09
CA GLU A 79 26.63 -36.88 -12.04
C GLU A 79 26.72 -35.48 -12.64
N LEU A 80 27.44 -35.30 -13.76
CA LEU A 80 27.48 -34.06 -14.53
C LEU A 80 26.10 -33.68 -15.10
N GLN A 81 25.35 -34.64 -15.64
CA GLN A 81 23.98 -34.41 -16.11
C GLN A 81 23.07 -33.98 -14.95
N LYS A 82 23.18 -34.65 -13.80
CA LYS A 82 22.42 -34.30 -12.59
C LYS A 82 22.73 -32.89 -12.09
N LEU A 83 24.01 -32.50 -12.06
CA LEU A 83 24.42 -31.14 -11.71
C LEU A 83 23.86 -30.12 -12.71
N SER A 84 23.93 -30.42 -14.02
CA SER A 84 23.36 -29.56 -15.05
C SER A 84 21.86 -29.34 -14.85
N CYS A 85 21.13 -30.38 -14.44
CA CYS A 85 19.70 -30.25 -14.13
C CYS A 85 19.44 -29.41 -12.87
N GLN A 86 20.30 -29.49 -11.86
CA GLN A 86 20.18 -28.68 -10.64
C GLN A 86 20.48 -27.19 -10.86
N LEU A 87 21.20 -26.85 -11.93
CA LEU A 87 21.53 -25.46 -12.28
C LEU A 87 20.42 -24.76 -13.08
N LEU A 88 19.47 -25.49 -13.67
CA LEU A 88 18.36 -24.90 -14.44
C LEU A 88 17.47 -23.96 -13.58
N PRO A 89 17.02 -24.34 -12.37
CA PRO A 89 16.21 -23.45 -11.52
C PRO A 89 16.94 -22.17 -11.08
N LEU A 90 18.27 -22.15 -11.13
CA LEU A 90 19.05 -20.97 -10.76
C LEU A 90 18.80 -19.79 -11.73
N GLN A 91 18.52 -20.08 -13.01
CA GLN A 91 18.15 -19.05 -13.99
C GLN A 91 16.81 -18.39 -13.66
N GLU A 92 15.85 -19.18 -13.15
CA GLU A 92 14.55 -18.65 -12.69
C GLU A 92 14.73 -17.74 -11.49
N VAL A 93 15.52 -18.15 -10.50
CA VAL A 93 15.83 -17.33 -9.32
C VAL A 93 16.53 -16.02 -9.72
N ILE A 94 17.42 -16.04 -10.71
CA ILE A 94 18.06 -14.81 -11.23
C ILE A 94 17.03 -13.86 -11.85
N ASN A 95 16.05 -14.39 -12.57
CA ASN A 95 14.97 -13.58 -13.15
C ASN A 95 14.07 -12.99 -12.05
N ASP A 96 13.71 -13.79 -11.04
CA ASP A 96 12.90 -13.32 -9.90
C ASP A 96 13.63 -12.21 -9.13
N ILE A 97 14.93 -12.36 -8.88
CA ILE A 97 15.76 -11.32 -8.24
C ILE A 97 15.75 -10.03 -9.08
N ARG A 98 15.78 -10.14 -10.41
CA ARG A 98 15.71 -8.96 -11.30
C ARG A 98 14.36 -8.26 -11.19
N ILE A 99 13.27 -9.01 -11.13
CA ILE A 99 11.91 -8.47 -10.95
C ILE A 99 11.81 -7.76 -9.60
N ILE A 100 12.21 -8.43 -8.51
CA ILE A 100 12.21 -7.85 -7.16
C ILE A 100 13.04 -6.56 -7.11
N LYS A 101 14.20 -6.53 -7.77
CA LYS A 101 15.04 -5.33 -7.85
C LYS A 101 14.32 -4.16 -8.54
N ASN A 102 13.56 -4.44 -9.60
CA ASN A 102 12.78 -3.42 -10.30
C ASN A 102 11.62 -2.92 -9.43
N ASP A 103 10.89 -3.84 -8.79
CA ASP A 103 9.78 -3.49 -7.88
C ASP A 103 10.28 -2.64 -6.71
N ILE A 104 11.43 -2.97 -6.12
CA ILE A 104 12.07 -2.16 -5.07
C ILE A 104 12.44 -0.76 -5.60
N SER A 105 12.93 -0.67 -6.84
CA SER A 105 13.26 0.62 -7.46
C SER A 105 12.02 1.48 -7.63
N ASP A 106 10.91 0.90 -8.08
CA ASP A 106 9.66 1.62 -8.32
C ASP A 106 8.96 1.98 -7.01
N LEU A 107 8.98 1.11 -6.00
CA LEU A 107 8.55 1.43 -4.64
C LEU A 107 9.33 2.60 -4.06
N ARG A 108 10.66 2.64 -4.27
CA ARG A 108 11.50 3.75 -3.82
C ARG A 108 11.11 5.08 -4.49
N LYS A 109 10.85 5.06 -5.81
CA LYS A 109 10.37 6.26 -6.53
C LYS A 109 9.01 6.72 -6.00
N SER A 110 8.08 5.78 -5.80
CA SER A 110 6.76 6.07 -5.24
C SER A 110 6.86 6.70 -3.86
N ASN A 111 7.71 6.14 -2.99
CA ASN A 111 7.93 6.67 -1.64
C ASN A 111 8.53 8.08 -1.65
N ASN A 112 9.51 8.34 -2.52
CA ASN A 112 10.07 9.69 -2.67
C ASN A 112 9.01 10.70 -3.12
N ASN A 113 8.18 10.33 -4.10
CA ASN A 113 7.07 11.19 -4.56
C ASN A 113 6.04 11.44 -3.45
N MET A 114 5.80 10.46 -2.57
CA MET A 114 4.92 10.64 -1.41
C MET A 114 5.53 11.59 -0.38
N LEU A 115 6.84 11.49 -0.10
CA LEU A 115 7.54 12.40 0.80
C LEU A 115 7.46 13.86 0.30
N GLU A 116 7.65 14.09 -1.00
CA GLU A 116 7.51 15.42 -1.60
C GLU A 116 6.08 15.98 -1.48
N LYS A 117 5.06 15.13 -1.67
CA LYS A 117 3.66 15.52 -1.48
C LYS A 117 3.35 15.84 -0.01
N LEU A 118 3.90 15.07 0.93
CA LEU A 118 3.73 15.33 2.36
C LEU A 118 4.35 16.67 2.77
N ASP A 119 5.57 16.97 2.31
CA ASP A 119 6.21 18.29 2.53
C ASP A 119 5.37 19.44 1.93
N SER A 120 4.79 19.24 0.75
CA SER A 120 3.87 20.21 0.16
C SER A 120 2.60 20.41 0.99
N PHE A 121 2.02 19.34 1.53
CA PHE A 121 0.85 19.42 2.41
C PHE A 121 1.17 20.09 3.74
N GLU A 122 2.32 19.80 4.34
CA GLU A 122 2.77 20.44 5.58
C GLU A 122 2.89 21.96 5.40
N LYS A 123 3.52 22.40 4.30
CA LYS A 123 3.61 23.84 3.95
C LYS A 123 2.24 24.48 3.78
N ARG A 124 1.30 23.79 3.13
CA ARG A 124 -0.07 24.30 2.94
C ARG A 124 -0.84 24.36 4.25
N LEU A 125 -0.66 23.38 5.13
CA LEU A 125 -1.28 23.35 6.45
C LEU A 125 -0.81 24.53 7.30
N GLN A 126 0.50 24.82 7.28
CA GLN A 126 1.07 25.96 7.99
C GLN A 126 0.47 27.30 7.52
N VAL A 127 0.17 27.46 6.23
CA VAL A 127 -0.51 28.66 5.71
C VAL A 127 -1.92 28.77 6.27
N VAL A 128 -2.66 27.67 6.38
CA VAL A 128 -4.02 27.63 6.93
C VAL A 128 -4.02 27.97 8.42
N GLU A 129 -3.12 27.37 9.19
CA GLU A 129 -2.97 27.65 10.64
C GLU A 129 -2.64 29.13 10.89
N ASN A 130 -1.73 29.70 10.10
CA ASN A 130 -1.42 31.13 10.18
C ASN A 130 -2.61 32.02 9.81
N ALA A 131 -3.43 31.62 8.84
CA ALA A 131 -4.63 32.35 8.46
C ALA A 131 -5.69 32.29 9.57
N GLU A 132 -5.86 31.14 10.21
CA GLU A 132 -6.77 30.97 11.35
C GLU A 132 -6.39 31.89 12.52
N GLN A 133 -5.10 31.93 12.88
CA GLN A 133 -4.60 32.83 13.94
C GLN A 133 -4.90 34.30 13.63
N LYS A 134 -4.66 34.73 12.38
CA LYS A 134 -4.98 36.10 11.94
C LYS A 134 -6.48 36.39 12.02
N ILE A 135 -7.33 35.44 11.61
CA ILE A 135 -8.79 35.60 11.69
C ILE A 135 -9.24 35.76 13.15
N SER A 136 -8.71 34.95 14.07
CA SER A 136 -9.02 35.09 15.50
C SER A 136 -8.61 36.45 16.05
N SER A 137 -7.41 36.93 15.73
CA SER A 137 -6.95 38.25 16.15
C SER A 137 -7.81 39.39 15.57
N LEU A 138 -8.17 39.30 14.29
CA LEU A 138 -9.05 40.30 13.65
C LEU A 138 -10.45 40.31 14.27
N LYS A 139 -11.02 39.14 14.58
CA LYS A 139 -12.32 39.04 15.27
C LYS A 139 -12.27 39.70 16.65
N GLU A 140 -11.20 39.48 17.41
CA GLU A 140 -11.02 40.12 18.71
C GLU A 140 -10.95 41.65 18.59
N GLN A 141 -10.21 42.15 17.58
CA GLN A 141 -10.14 43.59 17.31
C GLN A 141 -11.50 44.17 16.89
N ILE A 142 -12.27 43.46 16.06
CA ILE A 142 -13.63 43.87 15.67
C ILE A 142 -14.53 43.97 16.92
N ASN A 143 -14.57 42.93 17.75
CA ASN A 143 -15.38 42.94 18.96
C ASN A 143 -15.00 44.10 19.90
N LYS A 144 -13.69 44.38 20.02
CA LYS A 144 -13.20 45.51 20.81
C LYS A 144 -13.68 46.85 20.22
N MET A 145 -13.54 47.05 18.92
CA MET A 145 -13.99 48.28 18.26
C MET A 145 -15.51 48.46 18.35
N GLU A 146 -16.30 47.39 18.20
CA GLU A 146 -17.75 47.42 18.38
C GLU A 146 -18.13 47.83 19.81
N ALA A 147 -17.43 47.29 20.82
CA ALA A 147 -17.64 47.67 22.21
C ALA A 147 -17.31 49.15 22.45
N GLU A 148 -16.19 49.65 21.92
CA GLU A 148 -15.80 51.06 22.03
C GLU A 148 -16.77 52.00 21.31
N ILE A 149 -17.32 51.61 20.16
CA ILE A 149 -18.35 52.38 19.45
C ILE A 149 -19.62 52.44 20.30
N ASN A 150 -20.07 51.30 20.82
CA ASN A 150 -21.28 51.26 21.64
C ASN A 150 -21.11 52.10 22.92
N GLU A 151 -19.93 52.04 23.56
CA GLU A 151 -19.63 52.88 24.73
C GLU A 151 -19.68 54.37 24.37
N LYS A 152 -19.06 54.78 23.25
CA LYS A 152 -19.11 56.17 22.76
C LYS A 152 -20.54 56.61 22.45
N ASP A 153 -21.34 55.76 21.82
CA ASP A 153 -22.74 56.06 21.50
C ASP A 153 -23.58 56.23 22.77
N GLN A 154 -23.37 55.40 23.79
CA GLN A 154 -24.01 55.55 25.10
C GLN A 154 -23.55 56.84 25.79
N TRP A 155 -22.26 57.14 25.74
CA TRP A 155 -21.70 58.35 26.34
C TRP A 155 -22.25 59.62 25.69
N LEU A 156 -22.36 59.67 24.36
CA LEU A 156 -22.97 60.78 23.62
C LEU A 156 -24.45 60.99 23.96
N ARG A 157 -25.14 59.95 24.45
CA ARG A 157 -26.55 59.99 24.86
C ARG A 157 -26.75 60.03 26.37
N SER A 158 -25.67 60.11 27.15
CA SER A 158 -25.72 60.02 28.63
C SER A 158 -26.61 61.09 29.28
N ASN A 159 -26.75 62.25 28.64
CA ASN A 159 -27.60 63.34 29.10
C ASN A 159 -28.91 63.49 28.29
N ASN A 160 -29.19 62.56 27.39
CA ASN A 160 -30.39 62.60 26.56
C ASN A 160 -31.52 61.85 27.27
N VAL A 161 -32.70 62.47 27.32
CA VAL A 161 -33.92 61.84 27.85
C VAL A 161 -34.90 61.62 26.70
N GLU A 162 -35.30 60.36 26.48
CA GLU A 162 -36.33 60.00 25.51
C GLU A 162 -37.71 59.96 26.19
N ILE A 163 -38.64 60.79 25.72
CA ILE A 163 -40.01 60.84 26.24
C ILE A 163 -40.95 60.19 25.22
N LYS A 164 -41.52 59.03 25.55
CA LYS A 164 -42.46 58.30 24.70
C LYS A 164 -43.91 58.55 25.11
N GLY A 165 -44.82 58.46 24.13
CA GLY A 165 -46.26 58.54 24.37
C GLY A 165 -46.84 59.97 24.44
N VAL A 166 -46.07 60.98 24.02
CA VAL A 166 -46.60 62.35 23.88
C VAL A 166 -47.41 62.45 22.58
N PRO A 167 -48.71 62.81 22.62
CA PRO A 167 -49.51 62.99 21.42
C PRO A 167 -48.99 64.16 20.59
N PHE A 168 -48.87 63.98 19.27
CA PHE A 168 -48.40 65.02 18.36
C PHE A 168 -49.51 66.02 18.03
N LYS A 169 -49.24 67.32 18.16
CA LYS A 169 -50.08 68.37 17.58
C LYS A 169 -49.24 69.37 16.76
N PRO A 170 -49.76 69.84 15.61
CA PRO A 170 -49.04 70.81 14.80
C PRO A 170 -48.87 72.14 15.54
N GLY A 171 -47.67 72.71 15.50
CA GLY A 171 -47.33 73.98 16.16
C GLY A 171 -47.00 73.87 17.65
N GLU A 172 -46.77 72.66 18.18
CA GLU A 172 -46.38 72.47 19.58
C GLU A 172 -44.98 73.02 19.91
N ASN A 173 -44.84 73.55 21.12
CA ASN A 173 -43.57 73.97 21.68
C ASN A 173 -43.03 72.88 22.62
N LEU A 174 -41.86 72.32 22.30
CA LEU A 174 -41.23 71.25 23.09
C LEU A 174 -40.93 71.68 24.54
N PHE A 175 -40.56 72.95 24.76
CA PHE A 175 -40.28 73.44 26.10
C PHE A 175 -41.53 73.48 26.98
N ASP A 176 -42.68 73.80 26.41
CA ASP A 176 -43.94 73.84 27.17
C ASP A 176 -44.36 72.43 27.57
N ILE A 177 -44.12 71.43 26.71
CA ILE A 177 -44.34 70.01 27.01
C ILE A 177 -43.45 69.58 28.16
N VAL A 178 -42.14 69.85 28.09
CA VAL A 178 -41.18 69.49 29.15
C VAL A 178 -41.50 70.19 30.47
N THR A 179 -41.88 71.47 30.44
CA THR A 179 -42.26 72.23 31.64
C THR A 179 -43.53 71.65 32.31
N LYS A 180 -44.54 71.29 31.50
CA LYS A 180 -45.77 70.64 31.99
C LYS A 180 -45.46 69.28 32.61
N LEU A 181 -44.64 68.47 31.95
CA LEU A 181 -44.21 67.17 32.47
C LEU A 181 -43.43 67.32 33.79
N GLY A 182 -42.48 68.25 33.85
CA GLY A 182 -41.71 68.58 35.05
C GLY A 182 -42.62 68.99 36.23
N SER A 183 -43.66 69.76 35.96
CA SER A 183 -44.64 70.17 36.97
C SER A 183 -45.45 68.98 37.52
N ILE A 184 -45.78 67.99 36.67
CA ILE A 184 -46.51 66.77 37.08
C ILE A 184 -45.65 65.88 37.98
N ILE A 185 -44.35 65.76 37.67
CA ILE A 185 -43.43 64.90 38.45
C ILE A 185 -42.78 65.63 39.64
N THR A 186 -43.24 66.85 39.96
CA THR A 186 -42.71 67.66 41.07
C THR A 186 -41.24 68.09 40.90
N TYR A 187 -40.76 68.14 39.66
CA TYR A 187 -39.42 68.61 39.31
C TYR A 187 -39.48 69.63 38.16
N PRO A 188 -39.61 70.94 38.47
CA PRO A 188 -39.82 71.98 37.45
C PRO A 188 -38.58 72.14 36.57
N ALA A 189 -38.73 71.91 35.27
CA ALA A 189 -37.70 72.20 34.27
C ALA A 189 -37.93 73.59 33.68
N LEU A 190 -37.01 74.53 33.97
CA LEU A 190 -37.05 75.90 33.43
C LEU A 190 -36.31 75.97 32.09
N LYS A 191 -36.78 76.83 31.19
CA LYS A 191 -36.12 77.13 29.90
C LYS A 191 -34.67 77.61 30.02
N SER A 192 -34.30 78.19 31.17
CA SER A 192 -32.92 78.62 31.46
C SER A 192 -31.99 77.48 31.85
N ASN A 193 -32.55 76.31 32.16
CA ASN A 193 -31.85 75.15 32.72
C ASN A 193 -31.77 73.98 31.73
N LEU A 194 -32.25 74.18 30.49
CA LEU A 194 -32.30 73.24 29.37
C LEU A 194 -31.56 73.86 28.18
#